data_AF-A0A376NUL0-F1
#
_entry.id   AF-A0A376NUL0-F1
#
_cell.length_a   1.000
_cell.length_b   1.000
_cell.length_c   1.000
_cell.angle_alpha   90.00
_cell.angle_beta   90.00
_cell.angle_gamma   90.00
#
_symmetry.space_group_name_H-M   'P 1'
#
loop_
_entity.id
_entity.type
_entity.pdbx_description
1 polymer ?
#
loop_
_entity_poly.entity_id
_entity_poly.type
_entity_poly.pdbx_seq_one_letter_code
_entity_poly.pdbx_strand_id
1 'polypeptide(L)'
;MRPDRVTLKLDKASYRPGDTIKLHIAAPTAGKGYAMVESSEGPLWWQEIDVRAQGLDLTIPVDKTWNRHDLYLSTLVVRPGDKSRSATPKRAVGVLASAAWR
;
A
#
# COMPACT_ATOMS: atom_id res chain seq x y z
N MET A 1 20.53 1.97 5.95
CA MET A 1 19.97 1.87 4.58
C MET A 1 18.45 1.99 4.67
N ARG A 2 17.85 3.03 4.10
CA ARG A 2 16.38 3.16 4.02
C ARG A 2 15.89 2.34 2.81
N PRO A 3 14.78 1.58 2.91
CA PRO A 3 14.16 0.99 1.74
C PRO A 3 13.77 2.07 0.74
N ASP A 4 13.74 1.72 -0.55
CA ASP A 4 13.11 2.58 -1.54
C ASP A 4 11.66 2.86 -1.13
N ARG A 5 11.15 4.04 -1.49
CA ARG A 5 9.82 4.48 -1.02
C ARG A 5 8.76 4.25 -2.09
N VAL A 6 7.68 3.60 -1.71
CA VAL A 6 6.42 3.65 -2.46
C VAL A 6 5.65 4.89 -2.00
N THR A 7 5.17 5.67 -2.96
CA THR A 7 4.30 6.82 -2.69
C THR A 7 2.85 6.37 -2.73
N LEU A 8 2.13 6.66 -1.66
CA LEU A 8 0.70 6.36 -1.51
C LEU A 8 -0.09 7.67 -1.56
N LYS A 9 -1.14 7.71 -2.35
CA LYS A 9 -2.06 8.86 -2.43
C LYS A 9 -3.50 8.40 -2.26
N LEU A 10 -4.23 9.15 -1.45
CA LEU A 10 -5.66 8.95 -1.22
C LEU A 10 -6.46 9.96 -2.02
N ASP A 11 -7.67 9.56 -2.45
CA ASP A 11 -8.60 10.48 -3.11
C ASP A 11 -9.28 11.46 -2.12
N LYS A 12 -9.29 11.15 -0.82
CA LYS A 12 -9.88 11.99 0.23
C LYS A 12 -8.93 12.17 1.41
N ALA A 13 -9.13 13.24 2.16
CA ALA A 13 -8.41 13.48 3.41
C ALA A 13 -8.88 12.54 4.54
N SER A 14 -10.13 12.10 4.52
CA SER A 14 -10.74 11.22 5.53
C SER A 14 -11.80 10.29 4.96
N TYR A 15 -12.01 9.14 5.63
CA TYR A 15 -13.01 8.13 5.31
C TYR A 15 -13.77 7.71 6.57
N ARG A 16 -15.03 7.34 6.38
CA ARG A 16 -15.91 6.78 7.42
C ARG A 16 -16.12 5.28 7.20
N PRO A 17 -16.53 4.54 8.24
CA PRO A 17 -16.97 3.16 8.07
C PRO A 17 -18.05 3.04 6.97
N GLY A 18 -17.86 2.13 6.02
CA GLY A 18 -18.70 1.98 4.83
C GLY A 18 -18.29 2.82 3.61
N ASP A 19 -17.31 3.71 3.74
CA ASP A 19 -16.72 4.39 2.58
C ASP A 19 -15.90 3.44 1.72
N THR A 20 -15.45 3.95 0.58
CA THR A 20 -14.50 3.27 -0.30
C THR A 20 -13.28 4.15 -0.50
N ILE A 21 -12.11 3.61 -0.15
CA ILE A 21 -10.81 4.26 -0.38
C ILE A 21 -10.41 4.02 -1.82
N LYS A 22 -10.00 5.08 -2.53
CA LYS A 22 -9.23 4.95 -3.77
C LYS A 22 -7.77 5.27 -3.48
N LEU A 23 -6.96 4.23 -3.50
CA LEU A 23 -5.53 4.31 -3.22
C LEU A 23 -4.77 4.26 -4.55
N HIS A 24 -3.98 5.30 -4.83
CA HIS A 24 -2.98 5.26 -5.87
C HIS A 24 -1.62 4.86 -5.29
N ILE A 25 -1.03 3.83 -5.86
CA ILE A 25 0.26 3.25 -5.48
C ILE A 25 1.28 3.55 -6.58
N ALA A 26 2.27 4.39 -6.26
CA ALA A 26 3.38 4.69 -7.15
C ALA A 26 4.70 4.13 -6.59
N ALA A 27 5.19 3.06 -7.21
CA ALA A 27 6.48 2.45 -6.88
C ALA A 27 7.59 2.98 -7.82
N PRO A 28 8.85 3.02 -7.37
CA PRO A 28 9.96 3.50 -8.20
C PRO A 28 10.28 2.58 -9.38
N THR A 29 9.88 1.30 -9.28
CA THR A 29 10.04 0.29 -10.33
C THR A 29 8.86 -0.66 -10.30
N ALA A 30 8.52 -1.25 -11.45
CA ALA A 30 7.50 -2.30 -11.52
C ALA A 30 7.89 -3.51 -10.67
N GLY A 31 6.89 -4.16 -10.08
CA GLY A 31 7.10 -5.29 -9.18
C GLY A 31 5.80 -5.81 -8.56
N LYS A 32 5.89 -7.00 -7.96
CA LYS A 32 4.78 -7.65 -7.28
C LYS A 32 4.89 -7.47 -5.76
N GLY A 33 3.79 -7.60 -5.05
CA GLY A 33 3.78 -7.66 -3.60
C GLY A 33 2.40 -7.53 -3.01
N TYR A 34 2.26 -6.78 -1.92
CA TYR A 34 1.02 -6.69 -1.15
C TYR A 34 0.66 -5.24 -0.81
N ALA A 35 -0.65 -4.94 -0.81
CA ALA A 35 -1.24 -3.75 -0.19
C ALA A 35 -2.11 -4.20 0.99
N MET A 36 -2.06 -3.47 2.11
CA MET A 36 -2.71 -3.88 3.35
C MET A 36 -3.35 -2.69 4.09
N VAL A 37 -4.41 -2.97 4.84
CA VAL A 37 -4.89 -2.15 5.96
C VAL A 37 -4.49 -2.88 7.23
N GLU A 38 -3.63 -2.28 8.03
CA GLU A 38 -3.07 -2.87 9.24
C GLU A 38 -3.45 -2.05 10.48
N SER A 39 -3.55 -2.73 11.61
CA SER A 39 -3.74 -2.15 12.92
C SER A 39 -2.66 -2.63 13.89
N SER A 40 -2.71 -2.17 15.14
CA SER A 40 -1.82 -2.69 16.20
C SER A 40 -2.00 -4.19 16.49
N GLU A 41 -3.12 -4.79 16.11
CA GLU A 41 -3.45 -6.20 16.35
C GLU A 41 -3.20 -7.10 15.13
N GLY A 42 -2.89 -6.50 13.97
CA GLY A 42 -2.59 -7.23 12.73
C GLY A 42 -3.31 -6.68 11.49
N PRO A 43 -3.18 -7.36 10.34
CA PRO A 43 -3.83 -6.95 9.09
C PRO A 43 -5.34 -7.21 9.15
N LEU A 44 -6.11 -6.18 8.80
CA LEU A 44 -7.57 -6.25 8.68
C LEU A 44 -8.00 -6.54 7.25
N TRP A 45 -7.17 -6.16 6.29
CA TRP A 45 -7.40 -6.37 4.86
C TRP A 45 -6.06 -6.48 4.15
N TRP A 46 -5.96 -7.34 3.14
CA TRP A 46 -4.79 -7.42 2.28
C TRP A 46 -5.16 -7.88 0.88
N GLN A 47 -4.34 -7.50 -0.09
CA GLN A 47 -4.45 -8.00 -1.47
C GLN A 47 -3.07 -8.07 -2.12
N GLU A 48 -2.86 -9.10 -2.92
CA GLU A 48 -1.73 -9.16 -3.86
C GLU A 48 -1.87 -8.06 -4.93
N ILE A 49 -0.74 -7.40 -5.22
CA ILE A 49 -0.66 -6.33 -6.20
C ILE A 49 0.45 -6.60 -7.21
N ASP A 50 0.20 -6.17 -8.44
CA ASP A 50 1.18 -6.12 -9.52
C ASP A 50 1.29 -4.67 -9.99
N VAL A 51 2.31 -3.97 -9.49
CA VAL A 51 2.52 -2.55 -9.76
C VAL A 51 3.34 -2.42 -11.03
N ARG A 52 2.78 -1.78 -12.05
CA ARG A 52 3.45 -1.50 -13.32
C ARG A 52 4.15 -0.13 -13.27
N ALA A 53 4.82 0.24 -14.36
CA ALA A 53 5.58 1.49 -14.44
C ALA A 53 4.73 2.74 -14.17
N GLN A 54 3.45 2.71 -14.54
CA GLN A 54 2.49 3.81 -14.31
C GLN A 54 1.90 3.84 -12.89
N GLY A 55 2.27 2.90 -12.02
CA GLY A 55 1.61 2.68 -10.73
C GLY A 55 0.40 1.75 -10.82
N LEU A 56 -0.38 1.73 -9.74
CA LEU A 56 -1.58 0.92 -9.58
C LEU A 56 -2.63 1.70 -8.80
N ASP A 57 -3.86 1.76 -9.32
CA ASP A 57 -5.02 2.23 -8.58
C ASP A 57 -5.77 1.05 -7.98
N LEU A 58 -6.10 1.17 -6.69
CA LEU A 58 -6.74 0.14 -5.91
C LEU A 58 -7.96 0.71 -5.18
N THR A 59 -9.03 -0.09 -5.13
CA THR A 59 -10.25 0.24 -4.40
C THR A 59 -10.32 -0.63 -3.15
N ILE A 60 -10.37 -0.01 -1.97
CA ILE A 60 -10.40 -0.73 -0.69
C ILE A 60 -11.71 -0.38 0.03
N PRO A 61 -12.61 -1.35 0.27
CA PRO A 61 -13.81 -1.10 1.05
C PRO A 61 -13.44 -0.88 2.52
N VAL A 62 -13.96 0.20 3.10
CA VAL A 62 -13.80 0.47 4.53
C VAL A 62 -14.86 -0.32 5.28
N ASP A 63 -14.45 -1.37 5.98
CA ASP A 63 -15.38 -2.19 6.75
C ASP A 63 -16.08 -1.36 7.83
N LYS A 64 -17.38 -1.63 8.06
CA LYS A 64 -18.19 -0.89 9.04
C LYS A 64 -17.73 -1.12 10.49
N THR A 65 -17.05 -2.24 10.74
CA THR A 65 -16.54 -2.63 12.07
C THR A 65 -15.22 -1.98 12.43
N TRP A 66 -14.57 -1.28 11.49
CA TRP A 66 -13.30 -0.59 11.70
C TRP A 66 -13.48 0.74 12.46
N ASN A 67 -13.93 0.65 13.72
CA ASN A 67 -14.11 1.78 14.61
C ASN A 67 -12.85 2.02 15.48
N ARG A 68 -11.75 2.42 14.83
CA ARG A 68 -10.43 2.56 15.48
C ARG A 68 -9.56 3.59 14.77
N HIS A 69 -8.60 4.18 15.49
CA HIS A 69 -7.75 5.29 15.01
C HIS A 69 -6.30 4.88 14.73
N ASP A 70 -5.95 3.62 14.97
CA ASP A 70 -4.60 3.09 14.81
C ASP A 70 -4.40 2.35 13.48
N LEU A 71 -5.16 2.73 12.45
CA LEU A 71 -5.09 2.09 11.14
C LEU A 71 -3.98 2.69 10.28
N TYR A 72 -3.35 1.84 9.49
CA TYR A 72 -2.31 2.23 8.53
C TYR A 72 -2.57 1.55 7.20
N LEU A 73 -2.35 2.29 6.12
CA LEU A 73 -2.21 1.70 4.80
C LEU A 73 -0.73 1.42 4.59
N SER A 74 -0.41 0.18 4.22
CA SER A 74 0.95 -0.23 3.93
C SER A 74 1.04 -0.96 2.60
N THR A 75 2.21 -0.87 1.98
CA THR A 75 2.52 -1.53 0.71
C THR A 75 3.95 -2.02 0.72
N LEU A 76 4.15 -3.23 0.19
CA LEU A 76 5.45 -3.81 -0.11
C LEU A 76 5.47 -4.17 -1.60
N VAL A 77 6.47 -3.66 -2.32
CA VAL A 77 6.68 -4.00 -3.73
C VAL A 77 8.09 -4.54 -3.89
N VAL A 78 8.20 -5.72 -4.52
CA VAL A 78 9.45 -6.38 -4.82
C VAL A 78 9.62 -6.42 -6.33
N ARG A 79 10.66 -5.73 -6.80
CA ARG A 79 11.14 -5.86 -8.18
C ARG A 79 11.95 -7.16 -8.28
N PRO A 80 11.68 -8.03 -9.26
CA PRO A 80 12.50 -9.21 -9.50
C PRO A 80 13.94 -8.82 -9.81
N GLY A 81 14.88 -9.68 -9.44
CA GLY A 81 16.25 -9.56 -9.90
C GLY A 81 16.36 -9.90 -11.39
N ASP A 82 17.40 -9.37 -12.03
CA ASP A 82 17.77 -9.72 -13.40
C ASP A 82 19.22 -10.22 -13.39
N LYS A 83 19.38 -11.54 -13.50
CA LYS A 83 20.69 -12.20 -13.49
C LYS A 83 21.56 -11.76 -14.68
N SER A 84 20.94 -11.46 -15.83
CA SER A 84 21.69 -11.01 -17.02
C SER A 84 22.34 -9.64 -16.83
N ARG A 85 21.82 -8.86 -15.88
CA ARG A 85 22.31 -7.52 -15.53
C ARG A 85 22.93 -7.45 -14.14
N SER A 86 23.19 -8.61 -13.51
CA SER A 86 23.66 -8.70 -12.11
C SER A 86 22.81 -7.88 -11.13
N ALA A 87 21.54 -7.68 -11.43
CA ALA A 87 20.63 -6.88 -10.64
C ALA A 87 19.95 -7.77 -9.59
N THR A 88 20.20 -7.53 -8.32
CA THR A 88 19.54 -8.24 -7.23
C THR A 88 18.08 -7.79 -7.07
N PRO A 89 17.20 -8.65 -6.51
CA PRO A 89 15.86 -8.24 -6.12
C PRO A 89 15.93 -7.04 -5.18
N LYS A 90 15.03 -6.07 -5.38
CA LYS A 90 14.99 -4.85 -4.58
C LYS A 90 13.57 -4.62 -4.08
N ARG A 91 13.45 -4.25 -2.80
CA ARG A 91 12.17 -3.93 -2.17
C ARG A 91 11.96 -2.43 -2.04
N ALA A 92 10.72 -2.00 -2.21
CA ALA A 92 10.22 -0.68 -1.89
C ALA A 92 9.04 -0.79 -0.93
N VAL A 93 8.94 0.15 0.02
CA VAL A 93 7.91 0.15 1.07
C VAL A 93 7.22 1.50 1.13
N GLY A 94 5.90 1.50 1.27
CA GLY A 94 5.08 2.69 1.51
C GLY A 94 4.22 2.46 2.74
N VAL A 95 4.18 3.45 3.64
CA VAL A 95 3.28 3.47 4.80
C VAL A 95 2.65 4.85 4.87
N LEU A 96 1.34 4.87 5.06
CA LEU A 96 0.56 6.07 5.27
C LEU A 96 -0.25 5.89 6.56
N ALA A 97 0.07 6.72 7.56
CA ALA A 97 -0.79 6.86 8.72
C ALA A 97 -2.14 7.32 8.23
N SER A 98 -3.18 6.62 8.63
CA SER A 98 -4.51 7.03 8.25
C SER A 98 -4.94 8.19 9.15
N ALA A 99 -4.54 9.41 8.79
CA ALA A 99 -5.08 10.64 9.35
C ALA A 99 -6.60 10.85 9.03
N ALA A 100 -7.25 9.76 8.61
CA ALA A 100 -8.46 9.74 7.84
C ALA A 100 -9.67 9.21 8.63
N TRP A 101 -9.52 8.73 9.87
CA TRP A 101 -10.63 8.17 10.66
C TRP A 101 -10.95 9.14 11.79
N ARG A 102 -11.97 9.96 11.58
CA ARG A 102 -12.66 10.73 12.62
C ARG A 102 -14.03 10.14 12.85
#